data_AF-A0A7J7QQX9-F1
#
_entry.id   AF-A0A7J7QQX9-F1
#
_cell.length_a   1.000
_cell.length_b   1.000
_cell.length_c   1.000
_cell.angle_alpha   90.00
_cell.angle_beta   90.00
_cell.angle_gamma   90.00
#
_symmetry.space_group_name_H-M   'P 1'
#
loop_
_entity.id
_entity.type
_entity.pdbx_description
1 polymer ?
#
loop_
_entity_poly.entity_id
_entity_poly.type
_entity_poly.pdbx_seq_one_letter_code
_entity_poly.pdbx_strand_id
1 'polypeptide(L)'
;MAAPEIFTRGQPGDQDNRGESLVQQHMDRMQQQKEAVAMEKLRLLLPQMGDMVRALALARCEWDIDKAVQMLRSFHSANLDKVNLITKKRKKIRDDIENFDEPKDGAAAEKASPSGSSSGGSSSGSDSDAEERKGKKRRHSSSKHKKEKDSKRRKDKKHKKQKDKDKDKKRKKRKQAGSSDEEEGGKARQKLTHTEDFGKHGYIRETDAHTKHSEFVQWAVEVKGANIELLGKTEEKEMFREYMEDFNTGTLPHRKYYDLDAYERSEKLKAARGGGGGSSKAGEPLFDARADEEALKRQRHEERLGLAQQRQREAYALLKHTDRAKDMREQELLRAEMNLAYKTGDRVRAQKIFERLQPDEEKKK
;
A
#
# COMPACT_ATOMS: atom_id res chain seq x y z
N MET A 1 9.68 -58.75 41.77
CA MET A 1 8.70 -57.65 41.75
C MET A 1 8.78 -57.01 40.38
N ALA A 2 7.85 -57.36 39.49
CA ALA A 2 7.82 -56.84 38.13
C ALA A 2 7.26 -55.41 38.15
N ALA A 3 7.99 -54.46 37.57
CA ALA A 3 7.54 -53.08 37.41
C ALA A 3 6.38 -53.04 36.39
N PRO A 4 5.34 -52.23 36.62
CA PRO A 4 4.26 -52.09 35.64
C PRO A 4 4.79 -51.37 34.40
N GLU A 5 4.81 -52.07 33.27
CA GLU A 5 5.07 -51.51 31.95
C GLU A 5 3.96 -50.50 31.61
N ILE A 6 4.31 -49.22 31.63
CA ILE A 6 3.46 -48.15 31.15
C ILE A 6 3.53 -48.21 29.62
N PHE A 7 2.47 -48.70 28.99
CA PHE A 7 2.33 -48.72 27.53
C PHE A 7 2.24 -47.29 26.96
N THR A 8 3.37 -46.63 26.75
CA THR A 8 3.45 -45.48 25.84
C THR A 8 3.60 -46.00 24.42
N ARG A 9 2.58 -45.76 23.59
CA ARG A 9 2.57 -46.05 22.14
C ARG A 9 3.53 -45.08 21.44
N GLY A 10 4.83 -45.36 21.50
CA GLY A 10 5.89 -44.60 20.85
C GLY A 10 7.26 -45.19 21.23
N GLN A 11 8.15 -45.36 20.27
CA GLN A 11 9.52 -45.81 20.53
C GLN A 11 10.25 -44.77 21.40
N PRO A 12 11.24 -45.16 22.22
CA PRO A 12 12.03 -44.21 23.00
C PRO A 12 12.83 -43.30 22.05
N GLY A 13 12.34 -42.08 21.81
CA GLY A 13 12.99 -41.09 20.95
C GLY A 13 12.12 -40.52 19.82
N ASP A 14 10.90 -41.05 19.60
CA ASP A 14 9.95 -40.39 18.69
C ASP A 14 9.38 -39.13 19.36
N GLN A 15 9.42 -38.00 18.65
CA GLN A 15 8.72 -36.79 19.09
C GLN A 15 7.23 -37.12 19.18
N ASP A 16 6.63 -36.89 20.34
CA ASP A 16 5.21 -37.10 20.57
C ASP A 16 4.41 -36.29 19.54
N ASN A 17 3.86 -36.97 18.52
CA ASN A 17 2.98 -36.37 17.50
C ASN A 17 1.59 -36.01 18.06
N ARG A 18 1.40 -36.11 19.38
CA ARG A 18 0.24 -35.58 20.08
C ARG A 18 0.46 -34.07 20.11
N GLY A 19 -0.24 -33.35 19.23
CA GLY A 19 -0.17 -31.89 19.16
C GLY A 19 -0.23 -31.24 20.55
N GLU A 20 0.33 -30.03 20.66
CA GLU A 20 0.48 -29.29 21.92
C GLU A 20 -0.72 -29.48 22.84
N SER A 21 -0.46 -29.96 24.06
CA SER A 21 -1.49 -30.17 25.09
C SER A 21 -2.39 -28.93 25.20
N LEU A 22 -3.69 -29.12 25.42
CA LEU A 22 -4.63 -28.01 25.60
C LEU A 22 -4.16 -27.02 26.70
N VAL A 23 -3.46 -27.53 27.71
CA VAL A 23 -2.83 -26.72 28.76
C VAL A 23 -1.66 -25.89 28.21
N GLN A 24 -0.83 -26.48 27.34
CA GLN A 24 0.27 -25.78 26.67
C GLN A 24 -0.27 -24.64 25.79
N GLN A 25 -1.29 -24.94 24.96
CA GLN A 25 -1.96 -23.93 24.14
C GLN A 25 -2.55 -22.79 24.98
N HIS A 26 -3.12 -23.10 26.17
CA HIS A 26 -3.63 -22.07 27.07
C HIS A 26 -2.51 -21.19 27.65
N MET A 27 -1.40 -21.80 28.09
CA MET A 27 -0.24 -21.07 28.59
C MET A 27 0.37 -20.17 27.51
N ASP A 28 0.50 -20.68 26.28
CA ASP A 28 1.01 -19.92 25.14
C ASP A 28 0.06 -18.77 24.77
N ARG A 29 -1.26 -18.98 24.84
CA ARG A 29 -2.24 -17.91 24.65
C ARG A 29 -2.14 -16.82 25.73
N MET A 30 -1.96 -17.21 26.99
CA MET A 30 -1.77 -16.27 28.10
C MET A 30 -0.46 -15.49 27.93
N GLN A 31 0.59 -16.15 27.46
CA GLN A 31 1.85 -15.50 27.15
C GLN A 31 1.68 -14.50 26.00
N GLN A 32 1.11 -14.91 24.87
CA GLN A 32 0.84 -14.02 23.73
C GLN A 32 0.01 -12.79 24.11
N GLN A 33 -1.00 -12.95 24.98
CA GLN A 33 -1.77 -11.82 25.51
C GLN A 33 -0.89 -10.86 26.33
N LYS A 34 -0.04 -11.39 27.21
CA LYS A 34 0.92 -10.58 27.98
C LYS A 34 1.89 -9.83 27.06
N GLU A 35 2.40 -10.50 26.03
CA GLU A 35 3.29 -9.92 25.01
C GLU A 35 2.61 -8.80 24.22
N ALA A 36 1.36 -9.04 23.78
CA ALA A 36 0.56 -8.07 23.04
C ALA A 36 0.25 -6.82 23.88
N VAL A 37 -0.15 -7.00 25.14
CA VAL A 37 -0.41 -5.90 26.07
C VAL A 37 0.87 -5.08 26.34
N ALA A 38 2.01 -5.74 26.52
CA ALA A 38 3.30 -5.07 26.69
C ALA A 38 3.70 -4.26 25.45
N MET A 39 3.51 -4.82 24.25
CA MET A 39 3.76 -4.14 22.98
C MET A 39 2.86 -2.92 22.78
N GLU A 40 1.55 -3.04 23.01
CA GLU A 40 0.60 -1.93 22.95
C GLU A 40 0.97 -0.81 23.93
N LYS A 41 1.33 -1.16 25.17
CA LYS A 41 1.76 -0.16 26.16
C LYS A 41 3.03 0.56 25.72
N LEU A 42 4.01 -0.14 25.13
CA LEU A 42 5.21 0.51 24.56
C LEU A 42 4.91 1.37 23.33
N ARG A 43 3.93 0.99 22.50
CA ARG A 43 3.47 1.82 21.37
C ARG A 43 2.93 3.16 21.85
N LEU A 44 2.13 3.15 22.91
CA LEU A 44 1.58 4.37 23.52
C LEU A 44 2.66 5.22 24.21
N LEU A 45 3.58 4.60 24.94
CA LEU A 45 4.61 5.33 25.69
C LEU A 45 5.74 5.89 24.82
N LEU A 46 6.08 5.21 23.73
CA LEU A 46 7.21 5.55 22.86
C LEU A 46 6.82 5.42 21.38
N PRO A 47 5.91 6.27 20.86
CA PRO A 47 5.41 6.20 19.49
C PRO A 47 6.51 6.46 18.44
N GLN A 48 7.57 7.18 18.80
CA GLN A 48 8.70 7.50 17.91
C GLN A 48 9.58 6.29 17.57
N MET A 49 9.48 5.19 18.32
CA MET A 49 10.26 3.98 18.08
C MET A 49 9.51 3.03 17.13
N GLY A 50 10.22 2.19 16.39
CA GLY A 50 9.61 1.19 15.52
C GLY A 50 9.17 -0.08 16.27
N ASP A 51 8.21 -0.83 15.73
CA ASP A 51 7.71 -2.06 16.34
C ASP A 51 8.80 -3.11 16.57
N MET A 52 9.74 -3.25 15.63
CA MET A 52 10.86 -4.19 15.75
C MET A 52 11.77 -3.86 16.94
N VAL A 53 12.03 -2.57 17.18
CA VAL A 53 12.91 -2.13 18.28
C VAL A 53 12.22 -2.33 19.62
N ARG A 54 10.89 -2.10 19.68
CA ARG A 54 10.07 -2.39 20.87
C ARG A 54 10.04 -3.88 21.19
N ALA A 55 9.82 -4.74 20.20
CA ALA A 55 9.80 -6.19 20.37
C ALA A 55 11.15 -6.73 20.88
N LEU A 56 12.27 -6.28 20.31
CA LEU A 56 13.60 -6.67 20.76
C LEU A 56 13.89 -6.21 22.20
N ALA A 57 13.44 -5.02 22.58
CA ALA A 57 13.60 -4.52 23.94
C ALA A 57 12.79 -5.36 24.95
N LEU A 58 11.55 -5.73 24.61
CA LEU A 58 10.73 -6.61 25.46
C LEU A 58 11.31 -8.01 25.58
N ALA A 59 11.77 -8.60 24.47
CA ALA A 59 12.41 -9.91 24.48
C ALA A 59 13.67 -9.92 25.37
N ARG A 60 14.44 -8.83 25.38
CA ARG A 60 15.63 -8.71 26.21
C ARG A 60 15.33 -8.44 27.69
N CYS A 61 14.18 -7.81 27.98
CA CYS A 61 13.74 -7.46 29.33
C CYS A 61 12.75 -8.48 29.91
N GLU A 62 12.63 -9.68 29.35
CA GLU A 62 11.69 -10.72 29.81
C GLU A 62 10.24 -10.21 29.92
N TRP A 63 9.85 -9.34 28.98
CA TRP A 63 8.52 -8.73 28.92
C TRP A 63 8.19 -7.80 30.09
N ASP A 64 9.21 -7.32 30.80
CA ASP A 64 9.10 -6.23 31.78
C ASP A 64 9.06 -4.87 31.06
N ILE A 65 7.91 -4.21 31.17
CA ILE A 65 7.59 -2.99 30.45
C ILE A 65 8.48 -1.84 30.94
N ASP A 66 8.71 -1.73 32.24
CA ASP A 66 9.40 -0.58 32.82
C ASP A 66 10.89 -0.62 32.50
N LYS A 67 11.50 -1.82 32.57
CA LYS A 67 12.88 -2.05 32.11
C LYS A 67 13.03 -1.79 30.61
N ALA A 68 12.07 -2.24 29.79
CA ALA A 68 12.09 -2.00 28.36
C ALA A 68 11.96 -0.50 28.03
N VAL A 69 11.11 0.26 28.74
CA VAL A 69 10.99 1.71 28.57
C VAL A 69 12.31 2.41 28.91
N GLN A 70 12.95 2.04 30.03
CA GLN A 70 14.24 2.63 30.42
C GLN A 70 15.34 2.35 29.39
N MET A 71 15.42 1.11 28.90
CA MET A 71 16.37 0.71 27.85
C MET A 71 16.11 1.47 26.54
N LEU A 72 14.85 1.62 26.13
CA LEU A 72 14.51 2.33 24.91
C LEU A 72 14.77 3.84 25.02
N ARG A 73 14.56 4.45 26.19
CA ARG A 73 14.87 5.86 26.44
C ARG A 73 16.37 6.14 26.42
N SER A 74 17.18 5.27 27.05
CA SER A 74 18.65 5.39 26.98
C SER A 74 19.17 5.18 25.56
N PHE A 75 18.62 4.20 24.84
CA PHE A 75 18.95 3.97 23.43
C PHE A 75 18.56 5.16 22.54
N HIS A 76 17.38 5.74 22.76
CA HIS A 76 16.89 6.87 21.98
C HIS A 76 17.77 8.11 22.19
N SER A 77 18.11 8.44 23.44
CA SER A 77 19.00 9.57 23.75
C SER A 77 20.41 9.39 23.17
N ALA A 78 20.99 8.19 23.27
CA ALA A 78 22.33 7.91 22.72
C ALA A 78 22.38 7.97 21.18
N ASN A 79 21.26 7.71 20.49
CA ASN A 79 21.21 7.68 19.03
C ASN A 79 20.52 8.89 18.39
N LEU A 80 20.03 9.84 19.19
CA LEU A 80 19.30 11.01 18.70
C LEU A 80 20.12 11.82 17.69
N ASP A 81 21.41 12.04 17.98
CA ASP A 81 22.31 12.80 17.10
C ASP A 81 22.57 12.10 15.77
N LYS A 82 22.70 10.78 15.79
CA LYS A 82 22.89 9.97 14.58
C LYS A 82 21.64 10.00 13.71
N VAL A 83 20.46 9.88 14.31
CA VAL A 83 19.18 9.99 13.61
C VAL A 83 19.03 11.39 13.01
N ASN A 84 19.36 12.44 13.75
CA ASN A 84 19.33 13.83 13.26
C ASN A 84 20.32 14.06 12.10
N LEU A 85 21.48 13.40 12.11
CA LEU A 85 22.43 13.48 10.99
C LEU A 85 21.89 12.78 9.75
N ILE A 86 21.27 11.59 9.91
CA ILE A 86 20.65 10.85 8.81
C ILE A 86 19.48 11.64 8.22
N THR A 87 18.62 12.26 9.04
CA THR A 87 17.51 13.06 8.53
C THR A 87 17.99 14.31 7.79
N LYS A 88 19.05 14.97 8.26
CA LYS A 88 19.72 16.07 7.53
C LYS A 88 20.28 15.61 6.19
N LYS A 89 20.98 14.47 6.14
CA LYS A 89 21.51 13.88 4.89
C LYS A 89 20.39 13.54 3.91
N ARG A 90 19.32 12.90 4.38
CA ARG A 90 18.13 12.59 3.55
C ARG A 90 17.46 13.84 2.98
N LYS A 91 17.35 14.89 3.80
CA LYS A 91 16.79 16.16 3.34
C LYS A 91 17.67 16.79 2.26
N LYS A 92 18.99 16.80 2.44
CA LYS A 92 19.93 17.30 1.43
C LYS A 92 19.80 16.54 0.12
N ILE A 93 19.75 15.21 0.16
CA ILE A 93 19.57 14.39 -1.05
C ILE A 93 18.24 14.71 -1.75
N ARG A 94 17.15 14.89 -0.98
CA ARG A 94 15.86 15.30 -1.55
C ARG A 94 15.94 16.68 -2.21
N ASP A 95 16.54 17.65 -1.54
CA ASP A 95 16.72 19.01 -2.07
C ASP A 95 17.62 18.98 -3.33
N ASP A 96 18.64 18.11 -3.37
CA ASP A 96 19.52 17.92 -4.53
C ASP A 96 18.77 17.29 -5.71
N ILE A 97 17.88 16.32 -5.46
CA ILE A 97 17.00 15.72 -6.49
C ILE A 97 16.01 16.76 -7.03
N GLU A 98 15.34 17.50 -6.15
CA GLU A 98 14.36 18.54 -6.54
C GLU A 98 15.02 19.67 -7.35
N ASN A 99 16.30 19.98 -7.09
CA ASN A 99 17.05 20.98 -7.87
C ASN A 99 17.67 20.42 -9.16
N PHE A 100 17.71 19.10 -9.35
CA PHE A 100 18.23 18.47 -10.58
C PHE A 100 17.16 18.40 -11.69
N ASP A 101 15.89 18.51 -11.32
CA ASP A 101 14.72 18.35 -12.21
C ASP A 101 14.14 19.69 -12.73
N GLU A 102 14.85 20.82 -12.62
CA GLU A 102 14.50 22.05 -13.35
C GLU A 102 15.18 22.08 -14.74
N PRO A 103 14.47 21.72 -15.84
CA PRO A 103 14.95 21.98 -17.18
C PRO A 103 14.98 23.50 -17.44
N LYS A 104 16.18 24.03 -17.72
CA LYS A 104 16.37 25.36 -18.29
C LYS A 104 15.96 25.36 -19.77
N ASP A 105 14.66 25.33 -20.04
CA ASP A 105 14.12 25.57 -21.37
C ASP A 105 13.38 26.91 -21.41
N GLY A 106 13.95 27.88 -22.14
CA GLY A 106 13.25 29.13 -22.45
C GLY A 106 14.14 30.34 -22.78
N ALA A 107 14.95 30.27 -23.84
CA ALA A 107 15.34 31.46 -24.61
C ALA A 107 15.83 31.07 -26.01
N ALA A 108 14.89 30.87 -26.95
CA ALA A 108 15.15 30.89 -28.37
C ALA A 108 14.78 32.28 -28.92
N ALA A 109 15.75 32.96 -29.55
CA ALA A 109 15.53 34.03 -30.53
C ALA A 109 16.76 34.13 -31.46
N GLU A 110 16.70 33.36 -32.54
CA GLU A 110 17.09 33.68 -33.93
C GLU A 110 18.24 34.68 -34.20
N LYS A 111 19.31 34.22 -34.88
CA LYS A 111 19.64 34.65 -36.26
C LYS A 111 20.80 33.85 -36.91
N ALA A 112 20.46 33.27 -38.07
CA ALA A 112 21.22 33.19 -39.34
C ALA A 112 22.57 32.41 -39.46
N SER A 113 22.41 31.23 -40.07
CA SER A 113 23.13 30.67 -41.25
C SER A 113 24.56 30.08 -41.15
N PRO A 114 24.86 29.05 -41.99
CA PRO A 114 25.97 28.11 -41.80
C PRO A 114 27.09 28.20 -42.86
N SER A 115 28.34 27.91 -42.48
CA SER A 115 29.39 27.44 -43.40
C SER A 115 30.67 26.95 -42.69
N GLY A 116 31.31 25.93 -43.28
CA GLY A 116 32.75 25.65 -43.21
C GLY A 116 33.24 24.83 -42.00
N SER A 117 33.56 23.55 -42.17
CA SER A 117 34.95 23.03 -42.36
C SER A 117 35.82 23.21 -41.11
N SER A 118 36.28 22.21 -40.37
CA SER A 118 37.10 21.03 -40.69
C SER A 118 38.32 21.05 -39.75
N SER A 119 38.78 19.88 -39.31
CA SER A 119 40.07 19.61 -38.64
C SER A 119 40.24 20.24 -37.24
N GLY A 120 40.84 19.62 -36.23
CA GLY A 120 41.67 18.42 -36.15
C GLY A 120 42.58 18.62 -34.91
N GLY A 121 43.10 17.54 -34.33
CA GLY A 121 44.34 17.61 -33.53
C GLY A 121 44.21 17.85 -32.02
N SER A 122 44.02 16.75 -31.29
CA SER A 122 44.96 16.17 -30.30
C SER A 122 45.78 17.04 -29.33
N SER A 123 45.92 16.48 -28.11
CA SER A 123 47.04 16.61 -27.14
C SER A 123 47.06 17.89 -26.31
N SER A 124 47.55 17.96 -25.08
CA SER A 124 48.00 17.05 -24.01
C SER A 124 48.61 17.98 -22.96
N GLY A 125 48.64 17.61 -21.67
CA GLY A 125 49.62 18.19 -20.75
C GLY A 125 49.06 18.69 -19.43
N SER A 126 49.36 17.93 -18.39
CA SER A 126 49.22 18.25 -16.99
C SER A 126 50.17 19.37 -16.51
N ASP A 127 49.82 19.89 -15.33
CA ASP A 127 50.69 20.03 -14.16
C ASP A 127 51.20 21.42 -13.71
N SER A 128 50.96 21.62 -12.40
CA SER A 128 51.71 22.30 -11.33
C SER A 128 52.05 23.82 -11.37
N ASP A 129 51.46 24.51 -10.39
CA ASP A 129 52.08 25.16 -9.21
C ASP A 129 53.25 26.18 -9.27
N ALA A 130 53.15 27.13 -8.32
CA ALA A 130 54.15 27.98 -7.67
C ALA A 130 54.59 29.35 -8.26
N GLU A 131 54.23 30.42 -7.51
CA GLU A 131 55.01 31.59 -7.00
C GLU A 131 55.83 32.46 -8.01
N GLU A 132 56.05 33.78 -7.91
CA GLU A 132 55.96 34.79 -6.86
C GLU A 132 56.04 36.22 -7.50
N ARG A 133 55.47 37.22 -6.80
CA ARG A 133 55.95 38.63 -6.61
C ARG A 133 55.77 39.77 -7.64
N LYS A 134 55.07 40.78 -7.09
CA LYS A 134 55.36 42.23 -6.96
C LYS A 134 54.80 43.22 -8.01
N GLY A 135 53.93 44.12 -7.54
CA GLY A 135 53.70 45.40 -8.23
C GLY A 135 52.54 46.31 -7.79
N LYS A 136 52.48 46.72 -6.51
CA LYS A 136 51.97 48.04 -6.01
C LYS A 136 51.03 48.89 -6.90
N LYS A 137 49.78 49.14 -6.46
CA LYS A 137 49.23 50.46 -5.99
C LYS A 137 47.69 50.63 -6.16
N ARG A 138 47.10 51.30 -5.16
CA ARG A 138 45.86 52.13 -5.13
C ARG A 138 44.51 51.39 -4.99
N ARG A 139 43.92 51.38 -3.79
CA ARG A 139 43.05 52.40 -3.12
C ARG A 139 41.59 52.43 -3.62
N HIS A 140 40.69 52.13 -2.69
CA HIS A 140 39.25 52.45 -2.59
C HIS A 140 38.23 51.74 -3.51
N SER A 141 37.41 50.83 -2.95
CA SER A 141 35.92 50.80 -3.14
C SER A 141 35.19 49.64 -2.42
N SER A 142 35.52 49.32 -1.16
CA SER A 142 34.76 48.30 -0.39
C SER A 142 33.53 48.91 0.33
N SER A 143 32.43 49.20 -0.39
CA SER A 143 31.15 49.46 0.30
C SER A 143 29.87 49.21 -0.51
N LYS A 144 29.94 49.08 -1.85
CA LYS A 144 28.72 48.96 -2.68
C LYS A 144 28.20 47.52 -2.83
N HIS A 145 29.06 46.51 -2.74
CA HIS A 145 28.68 45.12 -3.06
C HIS A 145 27.91 44.38 -1.95
N LYS A 146 27.89 44.90 -0.70
CA LYS A 146 27.10 44.33 0.41
C LYS A 146 25.64 44.77 0.41
N LYS A 147 25.29 45.93 -0.19
CA LYS A 147 23.93 46.49 -0.15
C LYS A 147 22.98 45.83 -1.16
N GLU A 148 23.49 45.35 -2.29
CA GLU A 148 22.69 44.61 -3.28
C GLU A 148 22.31 43.19 -2.80
N LYS A 149 23.18 42.51 -2.06
CA LYS A 149 22.92 41.14 -1.58
C LYS A 149 21.85 41.13 -0.47
N ASP A 150 21.77 42.17 0.37
CA ASP A 150 20.71 42.30 1.38
C ASP A 150 19.36 42.72 0.77
N SER A 151 19.38 43.56 -0.28
CA SER A 151 18.18 43.95 -1.03
C SER A 151 17.45 42.75 -1.66
N LYS A 152 18.19 41.86 -2.34
CA LYS A 152 17.62 40.65 -2.94
C LYS A 152 17.01 39.71 -1.89
N ARG A 153 17.69 39.52 -0.75
CA ARG A 153 17.22 38.66 0.34
C ARG A 153 15.95 39.19 1.02
N ARG A 154 15.76 40.51 1.08
CA ARG A 154 14.52 41.13 1.57
C ARG A 154 13.35 40.97 0.59
N LYS A 155 13.61 41.04 -0.72
CA LYS A 155 12.58 40.86 -1.76
C LYS A 155 12.05 39.41 -1.77
N ASP A 156 12.93 38.42 -1.64
CA ASP A 156 12.53 37.00 -1.56
C ASP A 156 11.72 36.66 -0.30
N LYS A 157 12.09 37.22 0.86
CA LYS A 157 11.30 37.05 2.10
C LYS A 157 9.90 37.65 1.96
N LYS A 158 9.74 38.77 1.25
CA LYS A 158 8.44 39.40 1.01
C LYS A 158 7.56 38.53 0.09
N HIS A 159 8.15 37.97 -0.98
CA HIS A 159 7.42 37.11 -1.92
C HIS A 159 6.97 35.79 -1.26
N LYS A 160 7.81 35.20 -0.40
CA LYS A 160 7.45 33.98 0.35
C LYS A 160 6.31 34.22 1.34
N LYS A 161 6.35 35.34 2.09
CA LYS A 161 5.29 35.71 3.04
C LYS A 161 3.95 36.00 2.35
N GLN A 162 3.97 36.53 1.13
CA GLN A 162 2.76 36.76 0.33
C GLN A 162 2.16 35.45 -0.19
N LYS A 163 3.00 34.51 -0.68
CA LYS A 163 2.57 33.18 -1.14
C LYS A 163 1.94 32.34 -0.01
N ASP A 164 2.47 32.43 1.21
CA ASP A 164 1.91 31.74 2.38
C ASP A 164 0.57 32.35 2.80
N LYS A 165 0.40 33.67 2.73
CA LYS A 165 -0.88 34.34 3.00
C LYS A 165 -1.97 33.96 2.00
N ASP A 166 -1.64 33.82 0.72
CA ASP A 166 -2.62 33.39 -0.30
C ASP A 166 -3.01 31.92 -0.15
N LYS A 167 -2.07 31.04 0.21
CA LYS A 167 -2.39 29.64 0.52
C LYS A 167 -3.32 29.53 1.73
N ASP A 168 -3.11 30.35 2.76
CA ASP A 168 -3.94 30.32 3.97
C ASP A 168 -5.36 30.89 3.71
N LYS A 169 -5.47 31.97 2.91
CA LYS A 169 -6.77 32.47 2.42
C LYS A 169 -7.52 31.42 1.60
N LYS A 170 -6.84 30.69 0.70
CA LYS A 170 -7.45 29.62 -0.11
C LYS A 170 -7.92 28.45 0.76
N ARG A 171 -7.18 28.11 1.82
CA ARG A 171 -7.55 27.07 2.79
C ARG A 171 -8.75 27.50 3.65
N LYS A 172 -8.82 28.76 4.09
CA LYS A 172 -10.01 29.30 4.80
C LYS A 172 -11.25 29.31 3.92
N LYS A 173 -11.14 29.73 2.65
CA LYS A 173 -12.28 29.71 1.70
C LYS A 173 -12.81 28.29 1.46
N ARG A 174 -11.92 27.29 1.34
CA ARG A 174 -12.30 25.87 1.23
C ARG A 174 -12.98 25.33 2.50
N LYS A 175 -12.52 25.73 3.70
CA LYS A 175 -13.16 25.34 4.96
C LYS A 175 -14.54 25.97 5.14
N GLN A 176 -14.73 27.23 4.74
CA GLN A 176 -16.06 27.87 4.75
C GLN A 176 -17.01 27.22 3.74
N ALA A 177 -16.55 26.89 2.53
CA ALA A 177 -17.37 26.18 1.55
C ALA A 177 -17.76 24.75 2.01
N GLY A 178 -16.84 24.02 2.66
CA GLY A 178 -17.17 22.71 3.24
C GLY A 178 -18.12 22.79 4.44
N SER A 179 -18.00 23.85 5.25
CA SER A 179 -18.90 24.08 6.39
C SER A 179 -20.31 24.51 5.96
N SER A 180 -20.47 25.23 4.86
CA SER A 180 -21.80 25.57 4.34
C SER A 180 -22.51 24.37 3.71
N ASP A 181 -21.75 23.45 3.09
CA ASP A 181 -22.28 22.18 2.56
C ASP A 181 -22.72 21.24 3.69
N GLU A 182 -21.98 21.20 4.82
CA GLU A 182 -22.34 20.41 5.99
C GLU A 182 -23.49 21.02 6.83
N GLU A 183 -23.67 22.34 6.83
CA GLU A 183 -24.79 22.99 7.55
C GLU A 183 -26.12 22.94 6.80
N GLU A 184 -26.11 22.84 5.46
CA GLU A 184 -27.32 22.60 4.67
C GLU A 184 -27.68 21.11 4.57
N GLY A 185 -26.69 20.19 4.62
CA GLY A 185 -26.91 18.75 4.57
C GLY A 185 -27.23 18.08 5.92
N GLY A 186 -26.96 18.73 7.06
CA GLY A 186 -26.99 18.11 8.39
C GLY A 186 -28.19 18.47 9.29
N LYS A 187 -28.97 19.51 8.97
CA LYS A 187 -30.03 20.04 9.86
C LYS A 187 -31.46 19.94 9.32
N ALA A 188 -31.67 19.25 8.19
CA ALA A 188 -32.97 19.08 7.55
C ALA A 188 -33.58 17.66 7.72
N ARG A 189 -33.20 16.89 8.76
CA ARG A 189 -33.73 15.54 9.02
C ARG A 189 -34.46 15.40 10.36
N GLN A 190 -35.13 16.47 10.78
CA GLN A 190 -36.14 16.40 11.85
C GLN A 190 -37.33 17.30 11.52
N LYS A 191 -38.22 16.81 10.65
CA LYS A 191 -39.69 17.02 10.75
C LYS A 191 -40.41 16.13 9.74
N LEU A 192 -41.28 15.27 10.26
CA LEU A 192 -42.12 14.35 9.51
C LEU A 192 -42.95 15.05 8.43
N THR A 193 -42.91 14.52 7.20
CA THR A 193 -44.07 14.40 6.28
C THR A 193 -43.73 13.33 5.24
N HIS A 194 -44.74 12.63 4.72
CA HIS A 194 -44.73 11.38 3.95
C HIS A 194 -43.95 11.34 2.60
N THR A 195 -42.99 12.25 2.38
CA THR A 195 -42.28 12.49 1.11
C THR A 195 -40.78 12.21 1.16
N GLU A 196 -40.17 11.97 2.33
CA GLU A 196 -38.73 11.69 2.44
C GLU A 196 -38.30 10.29 1.96
N ASP A 197 -39.24 9.33 1.88
CA ASP A 197 -38.93 7.98 1.42
C ASP A 197 -38.91 7.86 -0.11
N PHE A 198 -39.47 8.84 -0.82
CA PHE A 198 -39.45 8.87 -2.28
C PHE A 198 -38.00 9.05 -2.79
N GLY A 199 -37.52 8.10 -3.58
CA GLY A 199 -36.16 8.10 -4.12
C GLY A 199 -35.05 7.71 -3.13
N LYS A 200 -35.40 7.26 -1.91
CA LYS A 200 -34.43 6.84 -0.88
C LYS A 200 -33.49 5.71 -1.32
N HIS A 201 -33.98 4.83 -2.19
CA HIS A 201 -33.23 3.69 -2.74
C HIS A 201 -32.85 3.89 -4.21
N GLY A 202 -32.96 5.12 -4.71
CA GLY A 202 -32.82 5.46 -6.13
C GLY A 202 -34.16 5.55 -6.85
N TYR A 203 -34.11 5.88 -8.15
CA TYR A 203 -35.28 5.98 -9.02
C TYR A 203 -35.14 4.99 -10.18
N ILE A 204 -36.12 4.11 -10.35
CA ILE A 204 -36.20 3.12 -11.43
C ILE A 204 -37.19 3.61 -12.48
N ARG A 205 -36.85 3.39 -13.76
CA ARG A 205 -37.73 3.58 -14.92
C ARG A 205 -37.98 2.26 -15.64
N GLU A 206 -38.95 2.24 -16.55
CA GLU A 206 -39.21 1.08 -17.44
C GLU A 206 -37.95 0.63 -18.21
N THR A 207 -37.01 1.54 -18.48
CA THR A 207 -35.72 1.23 -19.13
C THR A 207 -34.82 0.34 -18.29
N ASP A 208 -34.97 0.37 -16.97
CA ASP A 208 -34.11 -0.36 -16.02
C ASP A 208 -34.65 -1.76 -15.70
N ALA A 209 -35.72 -2.19 -16.39
CA ALA A 209 -36.37 -3.49 -16.20
C ALA A 209 -35.40 -4.67 -16.25
N HIS A 210 -34.40 -4.63 -17.12
CA HIS A 210 -33.38 -5.68 -17.21
C HIS A 210 -32.37 -5.64 -16.05
N THR A 211 -32.00 -4.45 -15.56
CA THR A 211 -31.01 -4.30 -14.48
C THR A 211 -31.60 -4.71 -13.14
N LYS A 212 -32.89 -4.43 -12.94
CA LYS A 212 -33.63 -4.72 -11.70
C LYS A 212 -34.54 -5.95 -11.82
N HIS A 213 -34.31 -6.78 -12.83
CA HIS A 213 -35.12 -7.94 -13.12
C HIS A 213 -35.05 -8.98 -12.01
N SER A 214 -33.87 -9.23 -11.44
CA SER A 214 -33.70 -10.19 -10.36
C SER A 214 -34.45 -9.77 -9.10
N GLU A 215 -34.38 -8.49 -8.71
CA GLU A 215 -35.13 -7.95 -7.57
C GLU A 215 -36.64 -8.01 -7.78
N PHE A 216 -37.09 -7.70 -9.00
CA PHE A 216 -38.49 -7.77 -9.41
C PHE A 216 -39.04 -9.20 -9.37
N VAL A 217 -38.29 -10.19 -9.87
CA VAL A 217 -38.67 -11.61 -9.82
C VAL A 217 -38.86 -12.08 -8.38
N GLN A 218 -37.92 -11.74 -7.49
CA GLN A 218 -38.04 -12.14 -6.08
C GLN A 218 -39.23 -11.47 -5.39
N TRP A 219 -39.49 -10.20 -5.69
CA TRP A 219 -40.65 -9.49 -5.15
C TRP A 219 -41.97 -10.10 -5.65
N ALA A 220 -42.08 -10.40 -6.95
CA ALA A 220 -43.29 -10.98 -7.51
C ALA A 220 -43.61 -12.36 -6.92
N VAL A 221 -42.58 -13.19 -6.72
CA VAL A 221 -42.75 -14.53 -6.14
C VAL A 221 -43.15 -14.45 -4.67
N GLU A 222 -42.49 -13.62 -3.87
CA GLU A 222 -42.69 -13.63 -2.42
C GLU A 222 -43.84 -12.73 -1.94
N VAL A 223 -44.04 -11.57 -2.57
CA VAL A 223 -45.07 -10.60 -2.16
C VAL A 223 -46.37 -10.84 -2.91
N LYS A 224 -46.30 -11.05 -4.22
CA LYS A 224 -47.48 -11.23 -5.07
C LYS A 224 -47.84 -12.70 -5.31
N GLY A 225 -46.97 -13.65 -4.96
CA GLY A 225 -47.20 -15.08 -5.16
C GLY A 225 -47.25 -15.48 -6.65
N ALA A 226 -46.82 -14.62 -7.55
CA ALA A 226 -46.89 -14.83 -8.99
C ALA A 226 -45.50 -15.18 -9.54
N ASN A 227 -45.42 -16.24 -10.33
CA ASN A 227 -44.18 -16.62 -10.99
C ASN A 227 -44.11 -15.98 -12.38
N ILE A 228 -43.26 -14.98 -12.54
CA ILE A 228 -43.15 -14.15 -13.75
C ILE A 228 -42.89 -14.99 -15.01
N GLU A 229 -42.19 -16.11 -14.88
CA GLU A 229 -41.91 -17.02 -16.00
C GLU A 229 -43.17 -17.69 -16.59
N LEU A 230 -44.28 -17.72 -15.84
CA LEU A 230 -45.56 -18.26 -16.29
C LEU A 230 -46.51 -17.17 -16.83
N LEU A 231 -46.17 -15.88 -16.62
CA LEU A 231 -47.02 -14.75 -17.00
C LEU A 231 -46.73 -14.30 -18.45
N GLY A 232 -47.73 -13.67 -19.07
CA GLY A 232 -47.55 -13.06 -20.39
C GLY A 232 -46.68 -11.79 -20.32
N LYS A 233 -45.95 -11.49 -21.40
CA LYS A 233 -45.08 -10.29 -21.51
C LYS A 233 -45.79 -8.95 -21.24
N THR A 234 -47.11 -8.91 -21.38
CA THR A 234 -47.94 -7.73 -21.08
C THR A 234 -48.17 -7.60 -19.57
N GLU A 235 -48.52 -8.69 -18.92
CA GLU A 235 -48.76 -8.78 -17.48
C GLU A 235 -47.46 -8.54 -16.71
N GLU A 236 -46.33 -9.05 -17.21
CA GLU A 236 -45.00 -8.77 -16.66
C GLU A 236 -44.71 -7.25 -16.60
N LYS A 237 -45.07 -6.50 -17.65
CA LYS A 237 -44.84 -5.04 -17.68
C LYS A 237 -45.74 -4.28 -16.72
N GLU A 238 -46.98 -4.73 -16.54
CA GLU A 238 -47.91 -4.14 -15.57
C GLU A 238 -47.44 -4.39 -14.14
N MET A 239 -47.00 -5.61 -13.84
CA MET A 239 -46.41 -5.97 -12.55
C MET A 239 -45.12 -5.22 -12.28
N PHE A 240 -44.30 -5.00 -13.32
CA PHE A 240 -43.08 -4.20 -13.19
C PHE A 240 -43.39 -2.72 -12.92
N ARG A 241 -44.50 -2.19 -13.46
CA ARG A 241 -44.95 -0.82 -13.18
C ARG A 241 -45.36 -0.65 -11.72
N GLU A 242 -46.09 -1.62 -11.15
CA GLU A 242 -46.43 -1.61 -9.73
C GLU A 242 -45.18 -1.72 -8.84
N TYR A 243 -44.25 -2.61 -9.19
CA TYR A 243 -42.95 -2.72 -8.51
C TYR A 243 -42.15 -1.41 -8.57
N MET A 244 -42.15 -0.73 -9.72
CA MET A 244 -41.47 0.55 -9.90
C MET A 244 -42.06 1.65 -9.01
N GLU A 245 -43.39 1.71 -8.90
CA GLU A 245 -44.08 2.65 -8.00
C GLU A 245 -43.69 2.39 -6.54
N ASP A 246 -43.72 1.12 -6.11
CA ASP A 246 -43.35 0.75 -4.74
C ASP A 246 -41.86 0.95 -4.44
N PHE A 247 -40.99 0.70 -5.42
CA PHE A 247 -39.56 0.94 -5.31
C PHE A 247 -39.27 2.43 -5.15
N ASN A 248 -39.86 3.26 -6.03
CA ASN A 248 -39.62 4.70 -6.05
C ASN A 248 -40.20 5.38 -4.82
N THR A 249 -41.32 4.89 -4.29
CA THR A 249 -41.96 5.42 -3.08
C THR A 249 -41.41 4.84 -1.77
N GLY A 250 -40.60 3.79 -1.84
CA GLY A 250 -40.00 3.22 -0.64
C GLY A 250 -40.97 2.35 0.18
N THR A 251 -42.03 1.82 -0.44
CA THR A 251 -43.12 1.08 0.23
C THR A 251 -42.94 -0.44 0.19
N LEU A 252 -41.87 -0.96 -0.42
CA LEU A 252 -41.63 -2.41 -0.49
C LEU A 252 -41.48 -3.01 0.92
N PRO A 253 -42.03 -4.23 1.17
CA PRO A 253 -42.10 -4.80 2.52
C PRO A 253 -40.75 -5.06 3.19
N HIS A 254 -39.70 -5.32 2.40
CA HIS A 254 -38.39 -5.69 2.92
C HIS A 254 -37.26 -5.07 2.10
N ARG A 255 -36.16 -4.72 2.79
CA ARG A 255 -34.98 -4.07 2.18
C ARG A 255 -34.33 -4.90 1.07
N LYS A 256 -34.56 -6.22 1.05
CA LYS A 256 -34.01 -7.16 0.06
C LYS A 256 -34.50 -6.89 -1.36
N TYR A 257 -35.71 -6.34 -1.51
CA TYR A 257 -36.28 -6.04 -2.83
C TYR A 257 -35.71 -4.77 -3.44
N TYR A 258 -34.94 -3.98 -2.68
CA TYR A 258 -34.24 -2.82 -3.25
C TYR A 258 -32.90 -3.20 -3.88
N ASP A 259 -32.14 -4.06 -3.19
CA ASP A 259 -30.85 -4.59 -3.64
C ASP A 259 -30.66 -6.03 -3.13
N LEU A 260 -31.01 -7.01 -3.97
CA LEU A 260 -30.83 -8.42 -3.63
C LEU A 260 -29.37 -8.77 -3.39
N ASP A 261 -28.47 -8.29 -4.25
CA ASP A 261 -27.04 -8.58 -4.13
C ASP A 261 -26.45 -8.08 -2.81
N ALA A 262 -26.89 -6.91 -2.35
CA ALA A 262 -26.42 -6.35 -1.08
C ALA A 262 -26.96 -7.18 0.09
N TYR A 263 -28.22 -7.60 0.01
CA TYR A 263 -28.84 -8.46 1.00
C TYR A 263 -28.16 -9.83 1.07
N GLU A 264 -27.97 -10.52 -0.06
CA GLU A 264 -27.28 -11.80 -0.11
C GLU A 264 -25.83 -11.69 0.37
N ARG A 265 -25.12 -10.62 0.00
CA ARG A 265 -23.77 -10.38 0.53
C ARG A 265 -23.81 -10.24 2.04
N SER A 266 -24.78 -9.49 2.59
CA SER A 266 -24.92 -9.32 4.03
C SER A 266 -25.27 -10.63 4.73
N GLU A 267 -26.15 -11.46 4.16
CA GLU A 267 -26.51 -12.76 4.70
C GLU A 267 -25.37 -13.77 4.57
N LYS A 268 -24.63 -13.78 3.47
CA LYS A 268 -23.41 -14.60 3.30
C LYS A 268 -22.33 -14.16 4.29
N LEU A 269 -22.15 -12.86 4.53
CA LEU A 269 -21.26 -12.37 5.58
C LEU A 269 -21.76 -12.72 6.97
N LYS A 270 -23.06 -12.66 7.23
CA LYS A 270 -23.65 -13.00 8.52
C LYS A 270 -23.61 -14.49 8.77
N ALA A 271 -23.79 -15.34 7.76
CA ALA A 271 -23.62 -16.78 7.84
C ALA A 271 -22.14 -17.16 7.98
N ALA A 272 -21.23 -16.49 7.26
CA ALA A 272 -19.79 -16.67 7.42
C ALA A 272 -19.28 -16.19 8.80
N ARG A 273 -19.91 -15.15 9.36
CA ARG A 273 -19.68 -14.68 10.73
C ARG A 273 -20.46 -15.48 11.78
N GLY A 274 -21.52 -16.16 11.38
CA GLY A 274 -22.54 -16.79 12.21
C GLY A 274 -22.59 -18.31 12.10
N GLY A 275 -21.53 -18.93 11.56
CA GLY A 275 -21.27 -20.37 11.69
C GLY A 275 -21.12 -20.86 13.15
N GLY A 276 -21.30 -19.99 14.12
CA GLY A 276 -21.70 -20.30 15.49
C GLY A 276 -22.38 -19.09 16.11
N GLY A 277 -23.72 -19.07 16.21
CA GLY A 277 -24.39 -17.94 16.84
C GLY A 277 -25.90 -17.88 16.65
N GLY A 278 -26.60 -18.98 16.95
CA GLY A 278 -28.01 -18.89 17.28
C GLY A 278 -28.19 -18.01 18.53
N SER A 279 -29.02 -16.98 18.42
CA SER A 279 -29.71 -16.29 19.51
C SER A 279 -28.96 -16.24 20.85
N SER A 280 -28.00 -15.32 21.02
CA SER A 280 -27.54 -14.96 22.36
C SER A 280 -28.53 -13.98 22.98
N LYS A 281 -29.35 -14.52 23.89
CA LYS A 281 -30.05 -13.78 24.92
C LYS A 281 -29.09 -12.85 25.67
N ALA A 282 -29.67 -11.76 26.17
CA ALA A 282 -29.04 -10.72 26.95
C ALA A 282 -28.05 -11.24 28.02
N GLY A 283 -26.82 -10.70 27.98
CA GLY A 283 -25.86 -10.71 29.08
C GLY A 283 -24.62 -11.58 28.85
N GLU A 284 -23.60 -11.05 28.18
CA GLU A 284 -22.15 -11.41 28.28
C GLU A 284 -21.34 -10.56 27.26
N PRO A 285 -20.01 -10.39 27.43
CA PRO A 285 -19.28 -9.17 27.10
C PRO A 285 -19.10 -8.95 25.60
N LEU A 286 -18.98 -7.67 25.25
CA LEU A 286 -18.89 -7.12 23.91
C LEU A 286 -17.82 -7.86 23.06
N PHE A 287 -18.28 -8.73 22.17
CA PHE A 287 -17.49 -9.39 21.13
C PHE A 287 -16.94 -8.32 20.18
N ASP A 288 -15.63 -8.06 20.24
CA ASP A 288 -14.97 -6.99 19.49
C ASP A 288 -14.74 -7.41 18.02
N ALA A 289 -15.82 -7.41 17.24
CA ALA A 289 -15.94 -7.95 15.88
C ALA A 289 -14.94 -7.37 14.83
N ARG A 290 -14.13 -6.39 15.23
CA ARG A 290 -13.11 -5.72 14.41
C ARG A 290 -11.72 -6.36 14.54
N ALA A 291 -11.40 -6.91 15.72
CA ALA A 291 -10.14 -7.61 15.96
C ALA A 291 -10.12 -9.00 15.27
N ASP A 292 -11.25 -9.70 15.28
CA ASP A 292 -11.40 -10.99 14.58
C ASP A 292 -11.39 -10.85 13.05
N GLU A 293 -11.85 -9.72 12.50
CA GLU A 293 -11.81 -9.45 11.07
C GLU A 293 -10.36 -9.26 10.55
N GLU A 294 -9.51 -8.61 11.36
CA GLU A 294 -8.11 -8.37 11.03
C GLU A 294 -7.28 -9.67 11.12
N ALA A 295 -7.57 -10.52 12.12
CA ALA A 295 -6.97 -11.84 12.24
C ALA A 295 -7.29 -12.73 11.02
N LEU A 296 -8.53 -12.71 10.53
CA LEU A 296 -8.94 -13.52 9.38
C LEU A 296 -8.34 -13.02 8.05
N LYS A 297 -8.21 -11.70 7.88
CA LYS A 297 -7.50 -11.11 6.72
C LYS A 297 -6.03 -11.48 6.72
N ARG A 298 -5.40 -11.51 7.90
CA ARG A 298 -4.00 -11.91 8.06
C ARG A 298 -3.80 -13.39 7.73
N GLN A 299 -4.67 -14.28 8.20
CA GLN A 299 -4.63 -15.71 7.86
C GLN A 299 -4.75 -15.95 6.35
N ARG A 300 -5.71 -15.29 5.68
CA ARG A 300 -5.87 -15.40 4.21
C ARG A 300 -4.66 -14.86 3.44
N HIS A 301 -4.03 -13.82 3.96
CA HIS A 301 -2.81 -13.26 3.37
C HIS A 301 -1.62 -14.22 3.54
N GLU A 302 -1.46 -14.80 4.72
CA GLU A 302 -0.42 -15.78 5.04
C GLU A 302 -0.60 -17.07 4.23
N GLU A 303 -1.83 -17.55 4.05
CA GLU A 303 -2.15 -18.70 3.19
C GLU A 303 -1.77 -18.45 1.73
N ARG A 304 -2.11 -17.27 1.19
CA ARG A 304 -1.74 -16.88 -0.18
C ARG A 304 -0.22 -16.79 -0.36
N LEU A 305 0.49 -16.29 0.65
CA LEU A 305 1.95 -16.24 0.65
C LEU A 305 2.56 -17.64 0.76
N GLY A 306 1.99 -18.52 1.59
CA GLY A 306 2.42 -19.90 1.74
C GLY A 306 2.29 -20.67 0.44
N LEU A 307 1.16 -20.55 -0.25
CA LEU A 307 0.93 -21.16 -1.56
C LEU A 307 1.91 -20.64 -2.61
N ALA A 308 2.19 -19.33 -2.62
CA ALA A 308 3.18 -18.74 -3.53
C ALA A 308 4.59 -19.25 -3.24
N GLN A 309 4.97 -19.40 -1.97
CA GLN A 309 6.27 -19.97 -1.59
C GLN A 309 6.38 -21.45 -1.95
N GLN A 310 5.32 -22.24 -1.77
CA GLN A 310 5.30 -23.64 -2.18
C GLN A 310 5.47 -23.76 -3.70
N ARG A 311 4.73 -22.97 -4.48
CA ARG A 311 4.88 -22.90 -5.93
C ARG A 311 6.29 -22.52 -6.36
N GLN A 312 6.93 -21.57 -5.66
CA GLN A 312 8.33 -21.20 -5.91
C GLN A 312 9.31 -22.33 -5.55
N ARG A 313 9.07 -23.03 -4.43
CA ARG A 313 9.90 -24.17 -4.01
C ARG A 313 9.78 -25.34 -4.97
N GLU A 314 8.58 -25.65 -5.44
CA GLU A 314 8.33 -26.68 -6.46
C GLU A 314 8.98 -26.31 -7.79
N ALA A 315 8.83 -25.07 -8.25
CA ALA A 315 9.51 -24.58 -9.45
C ALA A 315 11.03 -24.66 -9.31
N TYR A 316 11.57 -24.31 -8.13
CA TYR A 316 13.00 -24.42 -7.84
C TYR A 316 13.47 -25.87 -7.72
N ALA A 317 12.66 -26.78 -7.16
CA ALA A 317 12.97 -28.20 -7.07
C ALA A 317 12.97 -28.87 -8.45
N LEU A 318 11.98 -28.57 -9.29
CA LEU A 318 11.94 -29.00 -10.70
C LEU A 318 13.15 -28.46 -11.46
N LEU A 319 13.53 -27.20 -11.22
CA LEU A 319 14.74 -26.63 -11.81
C LEU A 319 16.01 -27.30 -11.27
N LYS A 320 16.09 -27.59 -9.97
CA LYS A 320 17.24 -28.23 -9.31
C LYS A 320 17.49 -29.67 -9.79
N HIS A 321 16.43 -30.41 -10.14
CA HIS A 321 16.50 -31.81 -10.54
C HIS A 321 16.54 -32.04 -12.05
N THR A 322 16.51 -30.98 -12.86
CA THR A 322 16.64 -31.07 -14.31
C THR A 322 17.98 -30.50 -14.75
N ASP A 323 18.66 -31.16 -15.70
CA ASP A 323 19.88 -30.61 -16.33
C ASP A 323 19.61 -29.26 -17.03
N ARG A 324 18.32 -28.93 -17.24
CA ARG A 324 17.79 -27.62 -17.61
C ARG A 324 18.37 -26.46 -16.80
N ALA A 325 18.65 -26.63 -15.49
CA ALA A 325 19.25 -25.57 -14.68
C ALA A 325 20.71 -25.28 -15.02
N LYS A 326 21.47 -26.29 -15.45
CA LYS A 326 22.84 -26.10 -15.92
C LYS A 326 22.82 -25.41 -17.29
N ASP A 327 21.95 -25.87 -18.19
CA ASP A 327 21.76 -25.26 -19.51
C ASP A 327 21.36 -23.78 -19.42
N MET A 328 20.45 -23.44 -18.50
CA MET A 328 20.05 -22.04 -18.26
C MET A 328 21.20 -21.17 -17.75
N ARG A 329 22.04 -21.70 -16.84
CA ARG A 329 23.23 -20.98 -16.36
C ARG A 329 24.26 -20.78 -17.47
N GLU A 330 24.46 -21.78 -18.31
CA GLU A 330 25.36 -21.68 -19.47
C GLU A 330 24.85 -20.66 -20.50
N GLN A 331 23.55 -20.63 -20.77
CA GLN A 331 22.92 -19.62 -21.62
C GLN A 331 23.05 -18.20 -21.05
N GLU A 332 22.86 -18.03 -19.74
CA GLU A 332 23.07 -16.75 -19.07
C GLU A 332 24.52 -16.29 -19.14
N LEU A 333 25.47 -17.21 -18.99
CA LEU A 333 26.91 -16.93 -19.09
C LEU A 333 27.30 -16.52 -20.51
N LEU A 334 26.78 -17.22 -21.53
CA LEU A 334 26.95 -16.86 -22.93
C LEU A 334 26.32 -15.49 -23.26
N ARG A 335 25.13 -15.18 -22.73
CA ARG A 335 24.52 -13.84 -22.86
C ARG A 335 25.37 -12.76 -22.21
N ALA A 336 25.95 -13.03 -21.04
CA ALA A 336 26.85 -12.10 -20.36
C ALA A 336 28.14 -11.88 -21.17
N GLU A 337 28.71 -12.95 -21.73
CA GLU A 337 29.90 -12.88 -22.59
C GLU A 337 29.62 -12.11 -23.90
N MET A 338 28.46 -12.33 -24.52
CA MET A 338 28.00 -11.56 -25.69
C MET A 338 27.89 -10.07 -25.35
N ASN A 339 27.26 -9.73 -24.22
CA ASN A 339 27.13 -8.35 -23.77
C ASN A 339 28.49 -7.71 -23.48
N LEU A 340 29.46 -8.48 -22.98
CA LEU A 340 30.83 -8.02 -22.78
C LEU A 340 31.52 -7.77 -24.12
N ALA A 341 31.39 -8.69 -25.09
CA ALA A 341 31.94 -8.53 -26.44
C ALA A 341 31.35 -7.31 -27.19
N TYR A 342 30.06 -7.01 -27.01
CA TYR A 342 29.46 -5.77 -27.53
C TYR A 342 30.02 -4.51 -26.86
N LYS A 343 30.27 -4.56 -25.56
CA LYS A 343 30.88 -3.44 -24.80
C LYS A 343 32.34 -3.22 -25.17
N THR A 344 33.09 -4.27 -25.49
CA THR A 344 34.50 -4.18 -25.92
C THR A 344 34.66 -3.90 -27.41
N GLY A 345 33.57 -3.93 -28.19
CA GLY A 345 33.58 -3.64 -29.63
C GLY A 345 33.87 -4.83 -30.54
N ASP A 346 34.05 -6.04 -29.98
CA ASP A 346 34.33 -7.28 -30.72
C ASP A 346 33.05 -7.89 -31.31
N ARG A 347 32.55 -7.26 -32.38
CA ARG A 347 31.29 -7.62 -33.05
C ARG A 347 31.26 -9.06 -33.60
N VAL A 348 32.40 -9.57 -34.07
CA VAL A 348 32.52 -10.94 -34.62
C VAL A 348 32.33 -11.99 -33.52
N ARG A 349 32.89 -11.74 -32.33
CA ARG A 349 32.74 -12.64 -31.18
C ARG A 349 31.30 -12.63 -30.65
N ALA A 350 30.69 -11.44 -30.59
CA ALA A 350 29.30 -11.29 -30.19
C ALA A 350 28.33 -12.03 -31.14
N GLN A 351 28.55 -11.96 -32.46
CA GLN A 351 27.76 -12.67 -33.46
C GLN A 351 27.88 -14.20 -33.35
N LYS A 352 29.09 -14.73 -33.15
CA LYS A 352 29.29 -16.18 -32.93
C LYS A 352 28.61 -16.71 -31.67
N ILE A 353 28.62 -15.92 -30.59
CA ILE A 353 27.94 -16.28 -29.34
C ILE A 353 26.41 -16.20 -29.54
N PHE A 354 25.93 -15.21 -30.30
CA PHE A 354 24.52 -15.08 -30.65
C PHE A 354 24.00 -16.28 -31.46
N GLU A 355 24.73 -16.71 -32.50
CA GLU A 355 24.39 -17.91 -33.29
C GLU A 355 24.38 -19.19 -32.44
N ARG A 356 25.27 -19.29 -31.45
CA ARG A 356 25.31 -20.43 -30.51
C ARG A 356 24.14 -20.41 -29.52
N LEU A 357 23.61 -19.23 -29.21
CA LEU A 357 22.51 -19.03 -28.28
C LEU A 357 21.13 -19.17 -28.94
N GLN A 358 21.04 -19.11 -30.28
CA GLN A 358 19.79 -19.33 -31.00
C GLN A 358 19.26 -20.76 -30.79
N PRO A 359 17.95 -20.92 -30.51
CA PRO A 359 17.34 -22.22 -30.36
C PRO A 359 17.40 -23.01 -31.68
N ASP A 360 17.62 -24.32 -31.60
CA ASP A 360 17.84 -25.16 -32.79
C ASP A 360 16.62 -25.23 -33.75
N GLU A 361 15.44 -24.80 -33.30
CA GLU A 361 14.25 -24.64 -34.14
C GLU A 361 14.38 -23.49 -35.17
N GLU A 362 15.18 -22.47 -34.88
CA GLU A 362 15.42 -21.34 -35.79
C GLU A 362 16.55 -21.62 -36.79
N LYS A 363 17.42 -22.61 -36.52
CA LYS A 363 18.51 -23.01 -37.41
C LYS A 363 18.07 -23.95 -38.54
N LYS A 364 16.83 -24.47 -38.49
CA LYS A 364 16.24 -25.40 -39.46
C LYS A 364 15.26 -24.75 -40.45
N LYS A 365 15.03 -23.45 -40.35
CA LYS A 365 14.43 -22.64 -41.42
C LYS A 365 15.55 -22.03 -42.26
#